data_AF-A0A520CYY5-F1
#
_entry.id   AF-A0A520CYY5-F1
#
_cell.length_a   1.000
_cell.length_b   1.000
_cell.length_c   1.000
_cell.angle_alpha   90.00
_cell.angle_beta   90.00
_cell.angle_gamma   90.00
#
_symmetry.space_group_name_H-M   'P 1'
#
loop_
_entity.id
_entity.type
_entity.pdbx_description
1 polymer ?
#
loop_
_entity_poly.entity_id
_entity_poly.type
_entity_poly.pdbx_seq_one_letter_code
_entity_poly.pdbx_strand_id
1 'polypeptide(L)' 'MKKKIFLNVLFNLGIILSIFGMVWAYNNNSPLIIAFFAATMIAFIYVKIQLIKSLNKDLKK' A
#
# COMPACT_ATOMS: atom_id res chain seq x y z
N MET A 1 11.26 13.71 -10.77
CA MET A 1 11.58 13.59 -9.33
C MET A 1 10.33 13.63 -8.42
N LYS A 2 9.47 14.66 -8.51
CA LYS A 2 8.29 14.83 -7.63
C LYS A 2 7.30 13.64 -7.63
N LYS A 3 7.01 13.05 -8.80
CA LYS A 3 6.12 11.87 -8.91
C LYS A 3 6.63 10.67 -8.11
N LYS A 4 7.94 10.39 -8.11
CA LYS A 4 8.54 9.28 -7.36
C LYS A 4 8.40 9.47 -5.85
N ILE A 5 8.56 10.71 -5.37
CA ILE A 5 8.40 11.07 -3.95
C ILE A 5 6.95 10.91 -3.51
N PHE A 6 6.00 11.43 -4.30
CA PHE A 6 4.57 11.29 -4.01
C PHE A 6 4.15 9.83 -3.90
N LEU A 7 4.60 9.01 -4.85
CA LEU A 7 4.30 7.57 -4.86
C LEU A 7 4.94 6.82 -3.68
N ASN A 8 6.18 7.15 -3.32
CA ASN A 8 6.82 6.55 -2.15
C ASN A 8 6.09 6.91 -0.84
N VAL A 9 5.69 8.19 -0.70
CA VAL A 9 4.92 8.66 0.46
C VAL A 9 3.55 8.02 0.50
N LEU A 10 2.84 7.94 -0.62
CA LEU A 10 1.51 7.33 -0.70
C LEU A 10 1.52 5.85 -0.31
N PHE A 11 2.51 5.07 -0.79
CA PHE A 11 2.63 3.66 -0.41
C PHE A 11 3.03 3.47 1.05
N ASN A 12 3.93 4.29 1.59
CA ASN A 12 4.27 4.22 3.02
C ASN A 12 3.07 4.58 3.90
N LEU A 13 2.34 5.64 3.56
CA LEU A 13 1.12 6.03 4.28
C LEU A 13 0.04 4.95 4.20
N GLY A 14 -0.17 4.35 3.02
CA GLY A 14 -1.13 3.26 2.84
C GLY A 14 -0.80 2.05 3.70
N ILE A 15 0.49 1.65 3.77
CA ILE A 15 0.94 0.54 4.62
C ILE A 15 0.73 0.87 6.11
N ILE A 16 1.11 2.07 6.55
CA ILE A 16 0.90 2.53 7.94
C ILE A 16 -0.59 2.52 8.30
N LEU A 17 -1.44 3.07 7.43
CA LEU A 17 -2.89 3.07 7.61
C LEU A 17 -3.48 1.67 7.68
N SER A 18 -3.01 0.74 6.84
CA SER A 18 -3.44 -0.67 6.89
C SER A 18 -3.05 -1.34 8.21
N ILE A 19 -1.86 -1.04 8.76
CA ILE A 19 -1.40 -1.61 10.04
C ILE A 19 -2.23 -1.06 11.20
N PHE A 20 -2.41 0.27 11.29
CA PHE A 20 -3.24 0.88 12.32
C PHE A 20 -4.70 0.43 12.23
N GLY A 21 -5.23 0.32 11.02
CA GLY A 21 -6.57 -0.18 10.76
C GLY A 21 -6.77 -1.63 11.19
N MET A 22 -5.78 -2.50 10.93
CA MET A 22 -5.80 -3.89 11.41
C MET A 22 -5.76 -3.97 12.95
N VAL A 23 -4.88 -3.21 13.61
CA VAL A 23 -4.78 -3.20 15.08
C VAL A 23 -6.09 -2.72 15.71
N TRP A 24 -6.68 -1.66 15.17
CA TRP A 24 -7.97 -1.16 15.63
C TRP A 24 -9.10 -2.19 15.41
N ALA A 25 -9.15 -2.82 14.24
CA ALA A 25 -10.15 -3.83 13.92
C ALA A 25 -10.02 -5.10 14.77
N TYR A 26 -8.79 -5.49 15.12
CA TYR A 26 -8.51 -6.58 16.04
C TYR A 26 -9.07 -6.31 17.44
N ASN A 27 -8.83 -5.10 17.97
CA ASN A 27 -9.36 -4.70 19.27
C ASN A 27 -10.90 -4.61 19.31
N ASN A 28 -11.54 -4.40 18.16
CA ASN A 28 -13.01 -4.33 18.02
C ASN A 28 -13.62 -5.68 17.58
N ASN A 29 -12.88 -6.79 17.61
CA ASN A 29 -13.35 -8.11 17.17
C ASN A 29 -14.07 -8.09 15.82
N SER A 30 -13.57 -7.28 14.87
CA SER A 30 -14.22 -7.05 13.58
C SER A 30 -13.44 -7.73 12.45
N PRO A 31 -13.60 -9.06 12.24
CA PRO A 31 -12.79 -9.84 11.31
C PRO A 31 -12.95 -9.41 9.84
N LEU A 32 -14.11 -8.89 9.47
CA LEU A 32 -14.37 -8.32 8.14
C LEU A 32 -13.47 -7.13 7.83
N ILE A 33 -13.23 -6.27 8.82
CA ILE A 33 -12.41 -5.07 8.66
C ILE A 33 -10.93 -5.45 8.60
N ILE A 34 -10.51 -6.47 9.37
CA ILE A 34 -9.16 -7.05 9.27
C ILE A 34 -8.92 -7.61 7.87
N ALA A 35 -9.86 -8.41 7.34
CA ALA A 35 -9.77 -8.97 6.00
C ALA A 35 -9.72 -7.88 4.92
N PHE A 36 -10.50 -6.80 5.09
CA PHE A 36 -10.46 -5.64 4.20
C PHE A 36 -9.09 -4.96 4.22
N PHE A 37 -8.51 -4.72 5.40
CA PHE A 37 -7.19 -4.11 5.53
C PHE A 37 -6.06 -5.00 4.99
N ALA A 38 -6.17 -6.32 5.15
CA ALA A 38 -5.25 -7.28 4.55
C ALA A 38 -5.33 -7.24 3.00
N ALA A 39 -6.55 -7.21 2.43
CA ALA A 39 -6.74 -7.10 0.98
C ALA A 39 -6.20 -5.77 0.43
N THR A 40 -6.43 -4.65 1.12
CA THR A 40 -5.88 -3.35 0.71
C THR A 40 -4.36 -3.31 0.82
N MET A 41 -3.77 -3.95 1.83
CA MET A 41 -2.31 -4.07 1.95
C MET A 41 -1.71 -4.81 0.74
N ILE A 42 -2.33 -5.91 0.32
CA ILE A 42 -1.93 -6.66 -0.88
C ILE A 42 -2.05 -5.79 -2.14
N ALA A 43 -3.16 -5.06 -2.29
CA ALA A 43 -3.36 -4.14 -3.42
C ALA A 43 -2.28 -3.05 -3.46
N PHE A 44 -1.93 -2.44 -2.32
CA PHE A 44 -0.86 -1.45 -2.24
C PHE A 44 0.50 -2.04 -2.63
N ILE A 45 0.83 -3.27 -2.18
CA ILE A 45 2.07 -3.94 -2.59
C ILE A 45 2.08 -4.17 -4.11
N TYR A 46 0.96 -4.66 -4.67
CA TYR A 46 0.85 -4.91 -6.11
C TYR A 46 1.08 -3.65 -6.95
N VAL A 47 0.38 -2.54 -6.62
CA VAL A 47 0.53 -1.29 -7.35
C VAL A 47 1.95 -0.75 -7.20
N LYS A 48 2.60 -0.89 -6.03
CA LYS A 48 4.01 -0.49 -5.84
C LYS A 48 4.94 -1.24 -6.78
N ILE A 49 4.77 -2.56 -6.90
CA ILE A 49 5.57 -3.39 -7.81
C ILE A 49 5.34 -2.98 -9.25
N GLN A 50 4.08 -2.80 -9.65
CA GLN A 50 3.71 -2.41 -11.01
C GLN A 50 4.31 -1.05 -11.38
N LEU A 51 4.34 -0.12 -10.42
CA LEU A 51 4.93 1.19 -10.59
C LEU A 51 6.45 1.14 -10.74
N ILE A 52 7.15 0.32 -9.95
CA ILE A 52 8.59 0.10 -10.09
C ILE A 52 8.90 -0.53 -11.46
N LYS A 53 8.10 -1.49 -11.91
CA LYS A 53 8.21 -2.09 -13.25
C LYS A 53 8.04 -1.06 -14.36
N SER A 54 7.02 -0.22 -14.29
CA SER A 54 6.79 0.85 -15.26
C SER A 54 7.98 1.82 -15.28
N LEU A 55 8.42 2.24 -14.10
CA LEU A 55 9.52 3.18 -13.95
C LEU A 55 10.84 2.64 -14.51
N ASN A 56 11.14 1.35 -14.32
CA ASN A 56 12.32 0.70 -14.88
C ASN A 56 12.23 0.56 -16.41
N LYS A 57 11.02 0.40 -16.97
CA LYS A 57 10.81 0.42 -18.43
C LYS A 57 11.06 1.81 -19.01
N ASP A 58 10.58 2.86 -18.34
CA ASP A 58 10.80 4.25 -18.75
C ASP A 58 12.27 4.68 -18.63
N LEU A 59 13.03 4.11 -17.68
CA LEU A 59 14.46 4.41 -17.50
C LEU A 59 15.40 3.63 -18.44
N LYS A 60 14.94 2.50 -19.02
CA LYS A 60 15.71 1.70 -19.99
C LYS A 60 15.59 2.22 -21.44
N LYS A 61 14.75 3.23 -21.65
CA LYS A 61 14.48 3.83 -22.96
C LYS A 61 15.26 5.14 -23.09
#